data_AF-A0A3D3PL80-F1
#
_entry.id   AF-A0A3D3PL80-F1
#
_cell.length_a   1.000
_cell.length_b   1.000
_cell.length_c   1.000
_cell.angle_alpha   90.00
_cell.angle_beta   90.00
_cell.angle_gamma   90.00
#
_symmetry.space_group_name_H-M   'P 1'
#
loop_
_entity.id
_entity.type
_entity.pdbx_description
1 polymer ?
#
loop_
_entity_poly.entity_id
_entity_poly.type
_entity_poly.pdbx_seq_one_letter_code
_entity_poly.pdbx_strand_id
1 'polypeptide(L)'
;MGAGKTTVGRALAKKLNKRFIDTDHEIEARTGASIPLIFEIEGEAGFRQREAEVIRDLTAQQGIVLATGGGAILRAENREYLKTRGTVIYLRASVSNILQRTSHDKNRPLLQTADPRKKLEEMAQEREPYYCEVADIVVETGRPNVQSLVHAILDQLQRALSAPPDVAFANPASPLEPIMTTPQAAPINLQVDLGDRSYPIMIGHSLLSDVDVVGKHVSGQRVAVVTNTTVAPLYLDQITRTLTAAGKQVTPIILPDGEEEKTWANLMRIFDVLLAEKCDRKTTLIALGGGVIGDMTGFAAATYMRGVPFVQVPTTLLAQVDSSVGGKTGINHPLGKNMIGAFYQPQAVIADTATLGTLPARELSAGLAEVIKHGAITDAAFFDWIEANIGRLMARDAAALAHAIQRSCEIKADVVRQDEREGGLRAILNFGHTFGHAIEAGMGYGKWLHGEAVGCGMVMAADLSQRLGYIDAVAKARIVALVEAAGLPVVAPNLGVERWLELMQVDKKNE
;
A
#
# COMPACT_ATOMS: atom_id res chain seq x y z
N MET A 1 -8.76 25.32 -1.18
CA MET A 1 -10.09 24.91 -1.72
C MET A 1 -10.01 23.44 -2.11
N GLY A 2 -11.12 22.70 -2.27
CA GLY A 2 -11.09 21.29 -2.77
C GLY A 2 -10.50 20.21 -1.84
N ALA A 3 -9.92 20.57 -0.68
CA ALA A 3 -9.33 19.63 0.27
C ALA A 3 -10.34 18.73 1.03
N GLY A 4 -11.65 18.88 0.81
CA GLY A 4 -12.67 18.04 1.46
C GLY A 4 -13.08 18.47 2.88
N LYS A 5 -12.71 19.68 3.33
CA LYS A 5 -12.97 20.21 4.69
C LYS A 5 -14.43 20.07 5.15
N THR A 6 -15.40 20.46 4.34
CA THR A 6 -16.82 20.38 4.71
C THR A 6 -17.29 18.93 4.88
N THR A 7 -16.87 18.04 3.98
CA THR A 7 -17.25 16.61 4.02
C THR A 7 -16.62 15.89 5.22
N VAL A 8 -15.31 16.09 5.42
CA VAL A 8 -14.56 15.52 6.54
C VAL A 8 -15.04 16.10 7.87
N GLY A 9 -15.22 17.42 7.93
CA GLY A 9 -15.66 18.12 9.14
C GLY A 9 -17.04 17.67 9.60
N ARG A 10 -18.02 17.47 8.70
CA ARG A 10 -19.35 16.92 9.05
C ARG A 10 -19.25 15.51 9.62
N ALA A 11 -18.46 14.66 9.00
CA ALA A 11 -18.28 13.28 9.45
C ALA A 11 -17.57 13.22 10.81
N LEU A 12 -16.55 14.07 11.03
CA LEU A 12 -15.83 14.20 12.29
C LEU A 12 -16.75 14.74 13.41
N ALA A 13 -17.54 15.77 13.13
CA ALA A 13 -18.51 16.34 14.06
C ALA A 13 -19.52 15.29 14.55
N LYS A 14 -20.04 14.47 13.63
CA LYS A 14 -20.96 13.37 13.95
C LYS A 14 -20.30 12.33 14.89
N LYS A 15 -19.03 12.01 14.67
CA LYS A 15 -18.29 11.03 15.50
C LYS A 15 -17.91 11.58 16.87
N LEU A 16 -17.59 12.87 16.96
CA LEU A 16 -17.25 13.55 18.21
C LEU A 16 -18.48 14.05 18.98
N ASN A 17 -19.69 13.85 18.47
CA ASN A 17 -20.92 14.42 19.00
C ASN A 17 -20.83 15.95 19.20
N LYS A 18 -20.26 16.65 18.21
CA LYS A 18 -20.07 18.10 18.19
C LYS A 18 -20.90 18.74 17.08
N ARG A 19 -21.17 20.04 17.18
CA ARG A 19 -21.85 20.80 16.13
C ARG A 19 -20.86 21.14 15.01
N PHE A 20 -21.22 20.86 13.76
CA PHE A 20 -20.43 21.28 12.59
C PHE A 20 -20.79 22.71 12.16
N ILE A 21 -19.79 23.54 11.89
CA ILE A 21 -19.95 24.90 11.35
C ILE A 21 -18.94 25.11 10.22
N ASP A 22 -19.37 25.72 9.13
CA ASP A 22 -18.52 26.14 8.01
C ASP A 22 -18.47 27.69 8.01
N THR A 23 -17.26 28.27 8.06
CA THR A 23 -17.12 29.73 8.18
C THR A 23 -17.72 30.47 6.99
N ASP A 24 -17.63 29.89 5.80
CA ASP A 24 -18.11 30.52 4.57
C ASP A 24 -19.64 30.64 4.62
N HIS A 25 -20.33 29.58 5.06
CA HIS A 25 -21.78 29.61 5.26
C HIS A 25 -22.22 30.55 6.40
N GLU A 26 -21.44 30.63 7.48
CA GLU A 26 -21.75 31.54 8.60
C GLU A 26 -21.62 33.00 8.18
N ILE A 27 -20.63 33.35 7.36
CA ILE A 27 -20.47 34.70 6.80
C ILE A 27 -21.69 35.06 5.93
N GLU A 28 -22.12 34.18 5.04
CA GLU A 28 -23.31 34.41 4.20
C GLU A 28 -24.58 34.55 5.06
N ALA A 29 -24.73 33.73 6.10
CA ALA A 29 -25.88 33.79 7.00
C ALA A 29 -25.94 35.10 7.81
N ARG A 30 -24.80 35.62 8.29
CA ARG A 30 -24.73 36.87 9.05
C ARG A 30 -24.94 38.11 8.19
N THR A 31 -24.51 38.06 6.93
CA THR A 31 -24.57 39.20 6.01
C THR A 31 -25.83 39.22 5.15
N GLY A 32 -26.47 38.06 4.95
CA GLY A 32 -27.57 37.90 3.98
C GLY A 32 -27.11 37.99 2.52
N ALA A 33 -25.79 38.01 2.26
CA ALA A 33 -25.19 38.15 0.94
C ALA A 33 -24.29 36.96 0.62
N SER A 34 -24.19 36.59 -0.67
CA SER A 34 -23.29 35.52 -1.10
C SER A 34 -21.83 36.00 -1.11
N ILE A 35 -20.87 35.09 -0.93
CA ILE A 35 -19.45 35.43 -0.94
C ILE A 35 -19.03 36.17 -2.23
N PRO A 36 -19.42 35.76 -3.45
CA PRO A 36 -19.10 36.51 -4.66
C PRO A 36 -19.58 37.97 -4.61
N LEU A 37 -20.77 38.23 -4.07
CA LEU A 37 -21.32 39.58 -3.95
C LEU A 37 -20.58 40.40 -2.89
N ILE A 38 -20.16 39.78 -1.78
CA ILE A 38 -19.32 40.44 -0.77
C ILE A 38 -17.98 40.84 -1.38
N PHE A 39 -17.35 39.97 -2.17
CA PHE A 39 -16.12 40.28 -2.90
C PHE A 39 -16.31 41.41 -3.92
N GLU A 40 -17.47 41.48 -4.58
CA GLU A 40 -17.79 42.54 -5.54
C GLU A 40 -17.98 43.91 -4.88
N ILE A 41 -18.68 43.96 -3.74
CA ILE A 41 -19.04 45.22 -3.06
C ILE A 41 -17.91 45.72 -2.16
N GLU A 42 -17.29 44.83 -1.38
CA GLU A 42 -16.37 45.19 -0.30
C GLU A 42 -14.90 44.84 -0.61
N GLY A 43 -14.66 44.15 -1.73
CA GLY A 43 -13.35 43.64 -2.10
C GLY A 43 -12.82 42.56 -1.16
N GLU A 44 -11.62 42.06 -1.45
CA GLU A 44 -10.99 41.03 -0.62
C GLU A 44 -10.71 41.52 0.81
N ALA A 45 -10.30 42.78 0.98
CA ALA A 45 -10.00 43.33 2.30
C ALA A 45 -11.22 43.31 3.24
N GLY A 46 -12.40 43.69 2.73
CA GLY A 46 -13.66 43.65 3.48
C GLY A 46 -14.09 42.21 3.81
N PHE A 47 -14.04 41.30 2.83
CA PHE A 47 -14.29 39.88 3.07
C PHE A 47 -13.38 39.30 4.18
N ARG A 48 -12.07 39.59 4.13
CA ARG A 48 -11.11 39.11 5.13
C ARG A 48 -11.37 39.68 6.52
N GLN A 49 -11.90 40.90 6.63
CA GLN A 49 -12.30 41.47 7.91
C GLN A 49 -13.48 40.70 8.52
N ARG A 50 -14.50 40.41 7.72
CA ARG A 50 -15.65 39.59 8.14
C ARG A 50 -15.23 38.16 8.51
N GLU A 51 -14.33 37.56 7.72
CA GLU A 51 -13.75 36.23 8.02
C GLU A 51 -13.07 36.21 9.38
N ALA A 52 -12.31 37.25 9.73
CA ALA A 52 -11.65 37.36 11.03
C ALA A 52 -12.63 37.50 12.21
N GLU A 53 -13.68 38.32 12.06
CA GLU A 53 -14.72 38.49 13.08
C GLU A 53 -15.48 37.18 13.33
N VAL A 54 -15.85 36.47 12.26
CA VAL A 54 -16.54 35.18 12.36
C VAL A 54 -15.64 34.12 13.00
N ILE A 55 -14.36 34.02 12.62
CA ILE A 55 -13.43 33.07 13.24
C ILE A 55 -13.23 33.38 14.72
N ARG A 56 -13.06 34.65 15.11
CA ARG A 56 -12.94 35.07 16.51
C ARG A 56 -14.14 34.63 17.34
N ASP A 57 -15.35 34.85 16.83
CA ASP A 57 -16.59 34.53 17.55
C ASP A 57 -16.85 33.03 17.62
N LEU A 58 -16.61 32.29 16.53
CA LEU A 58 -16.83 30.84 16.47
C LEU A 58 -15.80 30.07 17.30
N THR A 59 -14.52 30.45 17.25
CA THR A 59 -13.47 29.80 18.05
C THR A 59 -13.62 30.03 19.56
N ALA A 60 -14.41 31.02 19.99
CA ALA A 60 -14.77 31.20 21.39
C ALA A 60 -15.82 30.19 21.89
N GLN A 61 -16.50 29.48 20.98
CA GLN A 61 -17.50 28.48 21.34
C GLN A 61 -16.86 27.11 21.62
N GLN A 62 -17.45 26.37 22.55
CA GLN A 62 -17.05 24.99 22.84
C GLN A 62 -17.97 23.99 22.11
N GLY A 63 -17.48 22.76 21.94
CA GLY A 63 -18.29 21.67 21.39
C GLY A 63 -18.57 21.76 19.89
N ILE A 64 -17.74 22.48 19.14
CA ILE A 64 -17.88 22.63 17.68
C ILE A 64 -16.73 21.97 16.92
N VAL A 65 -16.99 21.63 15.65
CA VAL A 65 -15.98 21.34 14.61
C VAL A 65 -16.15 22.41 13.55
N LEU A 66 -15.11 23.22 13.37
CA LEU A 66 -15.10 24.38 12.49
C LEU A 66 -14.33 24.08 11.21
N ALA A 67 -14.98 24.19 10.04
CA ALA A 67 -14.31 24.24 8.75
C ALA A 67 -14.06 25.70 8.35
N THR A 68 -12.79 26.06 8.14
CA THR A 68 -12.38 27.43 7.79
C THR A 68 -12.20 27.62 6.28
N GLY A 69 -12.33 28.87 5.82
CA GLY A 69 -11.95 29.30 4.48
C GLY A 69 -10.46 29.06 4.21
N GLY A 70 -10.12 28.72 2.96
CA GLY A 70 -8.72 28.41 2.60
C GLY A 70 -7.75 29.60 2.60
N GLY A 71 -8.23 30.81 2.88
CA GLY A 71 -7.40 32.01 3.07
C GLY A 71 -7.39 32.50 4.51
N ALA A 72 -8.14 31.87 5.42
CA ALA A 72 -8.24 32.26 6.82
C ALA A 72 -6.89 32.38 7.51
N ILE A 73 -5.93 31.51 7.15
CA ILE A 73 -4.58 31.48 7.74
C ILE A 73 -3.71 32.69 7.38
N LEU A 74 -4.10 33.53 6.42
CA LEU A 74 -3.27 34.65 5.96
C LEU A 74 -3.17 35.76 7.02
N ARG A 75 -4.20 35.92 7.86
CA ARG A 75 -4.19 36.87 8.98
C ARG A 75 -3.60 36.24 10.25
N ALA A 76 -2.63 36.92 10.86
CA ALA A 76 -1.98 36.45 12.08
C ALA A 76 -2.95 36.25 13.25
N GLU A 77 -3.93 37.14 13.39
CA GLU A 77 -4.97 37.07 14.44
C GLU A 77 -5.78 35.76 14.34
N ASN A 78 -6.14 35.33 13.12
CA ASN A 78 -6.86 34.08 12.91
C ASN A 78 -6.03 32.88 13.30
N ARG A 79 -4.72 32.90 12.97
CA ARG A 79 -3.78 31.83 13.36
C ARG A 79 -3.71 31.70 14.88
N GLU A 80 -3.62 32.83 15.59
CA GLU A 80 -3.58 32.85 17.05
C GLU A 80 -4.87 32.30 17.67
N TYR A 81 -6.05 32.71 17.19
CA TYR A 81 -7.32 32.18 17.69
C TYR A 81 -7.48 30.69 17.43
N LEU A 82 -7.09 30.21 16.24
CA LEU A 82 -7.19 28.79 15.89
C LEU A 82 -6.27 27.93 16.78
N LYS A 83 -5.03 28.38 17.01
CA LYS A 83 -4.02 27.65 17.79
C LYS A 83 -4.30 27.65 19.29
N THR A 84 -4.77 28.76 19.84
CA THR A 84 -4.96 28.89 21.30
C THR A 84 -6.31 28.38 21.79
N ARG A 85 -7.32 28.25 20.91
CA ARG A 85 -8.71 27.93 21.30
C ARG A 85 -9.23 26.60 20.76
N GLY A 86 -8.43 25.86 20.00
CA GLY A 86 -8.84 24.57 19.46
C GLY A 86 -7.66 23.72 18.98
N THR A 87 -7.98 22.49 18.55
CA THR A 87 -7.03 21.63 17.85
C THR A 87 -7.18 21.83 16.35
N VAL A 88 -6.09 22.19 15.68
CA VAL A 88 -6.08 22.55 14.26
C VAL A 88 -5.64 21.35 13.43
N ILE A 89 -6.53 20.95 12.52
CA ILE A 89 -6.30 19.84 11.59
C ILE A 89 -6.08 20.40 10.19
N TYR A 90 -4.87 20.26 9.67
CA TYR A 90 -4.54 20.59 8.30
C TYR A 90 -4.77 19.41 7.36
N LEU A 91 -5.77 19.56 6.49
CA LEU A 91 -6.05 18.65 5.39
C LEU A 91 -5.21 19.03 4.16
N ARG A 92 -4.01 18.46 4.05
CA ARG A 92 -3.06 18.76 2.97
C ARG A 92 -3.46 18.03 1.69
N ALA A 93 -3.63 18.73 0.59
CA ALA A 93 -4.05 18.15 -0.69
C ALA A 93 -3.08 18.57 -1.79
N SER A 94 -2.70 17.64 -2.69
CA SER A 94 -1.90 18.01 -3.85
C SER A 94 -2.66 18.95 -4.78
N VAL A 95 -1.94 19.85 -5.47
CA VAL A 95 -2.56 20.78 -6.44
C VAL A 95 -3.34 20.03 -7.51
N SER A 96 -2.82 18.90 -7.99
CA SER A 96 -3.52 18.01 -8.93
C SER A 96 -4.86 17.52 -8.39
N ASN A 97 -4.93 17.11 -7.11
CA ASN A 97 -6.18 16.67 -6.48
C ASN A 97 -7.16 17.83 -6.28
N ILE A 98 -6.67 19.02 -5.92
CA ILE A 98 -7.49 20.22 -5.81
C ILE A 98 -8.11 20.56 -7.17
N LEU A 99 -7.30 20.61 -8.23
CA LEU A 99 -7.74 20.87 -9.60
C LEU A 99 -8.82 19.90 -10.07
N GLN A 100 -8.60 18.60 -9.88
CA GLN A 100 -9.56 17.56 -10.28
C GLN A 100 -10.91 17.73 -9.56
N ARG A 101 -10.90 18.18 -8.29
CA ARG A 101 -12.12 18.39 -7.49
C ARG A 101 -12.79 19.74 -7.76
N THR A 102 -12.05 20.72 -8.27
CA THR A 102 -12.57 22.06 -8.55
C THR A 102 -12.94 22.29 -10.02
N SER A 103 -12.61 21.36 -10.93
CA SER A 103 -12.82 21.49 -12.38
C SER A 103 -14.29 21.66 -12.81
N HIS A 104 -15.25 21.25 -11.99
CA HIS A 104 -16.68 21.28 -12.30
C HIS A 104 -17.47 22.39 -11.57
N ASP A 105 -16.82 23.22 -10.75
CA ASP A 105 -17.48 24.20 -9.88
C ASP A 105 -17.24 25.64 -10.36
N LYS A 106 -18.29 26.28 -10.91
CA LYS A 106 -18.22 27.60 -11.56
C LYS A 106 -18.22 28.79 -10.56
N ASN A 107 -18.48 28.56 -9.28
CA ASN A 107 -18.69 29.62 -8.29
C ASN A 107 -17.41 29.98 -7.49
N ARG A 108 -16.24 30.01 -8.15
CA ARG A 108 -14.94 30.23 -7.46
C ARG A 108 -14.20 31.46 -8.01
N PRO A 109 -14.39 32.65 -7.40
CA PRO A 109 -13.83 33.92 -7.90
C PRO A 109 -12.30 33.89 -8.09
N LEU A 110 -11.56 33.19 -7.20
CA LEU A 110 -10.10 33.12 -7.21
C LEU A 110 -9.50 32.17 -8.26
N LEU A 111 -10.32 31.38 -8.97
CA LEU A 111 -9.87 30.43 -10.00
C LEU A 111 -10.32 30.81 -11.41
N GLN A 112 -10.91 32.00 -11.59
CA GLN A 112 -11.31 32.55 -12.89
C GLN A 112 -10.11 33.23 -13.58
N THR A 113 -9.03 32.49 -13.79
CA THR A 113 -7.79 32.97 -14.42
C THR A 113 -7.44 32.14 -15.65
N ALA A 114 -6.61 32.67 -16.56
CA ALA A 114 -6.17 31.97 -17.76
C ALA A 114 -5.40 30.65 -17.47
N ASP A 115 -4.72 30.56 -16.31
CA ASP A 115 -4.05 29.35 -15.83
C ASP A 115 -4.41 29.05 -14.36
N PRO A 116 -5.50 28.31 -14.10
CA PRO A 116 -5.92 27.95 -12.75
C PRO A 116 -4.93 27.06 -12.00
N ARG A 117 -4.11 26.29 -12.73
CA ARG A 117 -3.11 25.40 -12.11
C ARG A 117 -1.98 26.21 -11.51
N LYS A 118 -1.37 27.09 -12.30
CA LYS A 118 -0.29 27.95 -11.82
C LYS A 118 -0.76 28.82 -10.64
N LYS A 119 -1.98 29.36 -10.70
CA LYS A 119 -2.53 30.14 -9.59
C LYS A 119 -2.69 29.33 -8.30
N LEU A 120 -3.09 28.06 -8.40
CA LEU A 120 -3.16 27.16 -7.23
C LEU A 120 -1.79 26.78 -6.68
N GLU A 121 -0.78 26.60 -7.55
CA GLU A 121 0.61 26.35 -7.13
C GLU A 121 1.17 27.56 -6.36
N GLU A 122 0.98 28.78 -6.86
CA GLU A 122 1.37 30.02 -6.17
C GLU A 122 0.66 30.16 -4.81
N MET A 123 -0.66 29.94 -4.76
CA MET A 123 -1.42 30.00 -3.52
C MET A 123 -1.01 28.91 -2.53
N ALA A 124 -0.68 27.70 -2.99
CA ALA A 124 -0.20 26.64 -2.13
C ALA A 124 1.17 27.01 -1.55
N GLN A 125 2.10 27.48 -2.38
CA GLN A 125 3.44 27.89 -1.95
C GLN A 125 3.40 29.04 -0.93
N GLU A 126 2.52 30.02 -1.12
CA GLU A 126 2.33 31.13 -0.18
C GLU A 126 1.75 30.66 1.17
N ARG A 127 0.82 29.70 1.15
CA ARG A 127 0.00 29.34 2.32
C ARG A 127 0.56 28.18 3.12
N GLU A 128 1.37 27.33 2.50
CA GLU A 128 1.95 26.13 3.10
C GLU A 128 2.68 26.40 4.43
N PRO A 129 3.55 27.42 4.53
CA PRO A 129 4.24 27.70 5.80
C PRO A 129 3.26 28.03 6.93
N TYR A 130 2.22 28.81 6.64
CA TYR A 130 1.19 29.17 7.62
C TYR A 130 0.30 28.00 8.00
N TYR A 131 0.00 27.09 7.07
CA TYR A 131 -0.74 25.87 7.41
C TYR A 131 0.07 24.96 8.34
N CYS A 132 1.36 24.77 8.07
CA CYS A 132 2.25 23.99 8.92
C CYS A 132 2.50 24.64 10.29
N GLU A 133 2.57 25.97 10.37
CA GLU A 133 2.77 26.72 11.63
C GLU A 133 1.63 26.52 12.64
N VAL A 134 0.40 26.40 12.14
CA VAL A 134 -0.82 26.42 12.95
C VAL A 134 -1.37 25.02 13.19
N ALA A 135 -1.02 24.03 12.36
CA ALA A 135 -1.55 22.68 12.47
C ALA A 135 -0.97 21.91 13.66
N ASP A 136 -1.84 21.37 14.51
CA ASP A 136 -1.47 20.34 15.49
C ASP A 136 -1.42 18.97 14.85
N ILE A 137 -2.27 18.76 13.83
CA ILE A 137 -2.41 17.50 13.10
C ILE A 137 -2.38 17.81 11.60
N VAL A 138 -1.47 17.15 10.87
CA VAL A 138 -1.40 17.22 9.40
C VAL A 138 -1.85 15.88 8.81
N VAL A 139 -2.82 15.93 7.91
CA VAL A 139 -3.37 14.74 7.24
C VAL A 139 -3.34 14.94 5.73
N GLU A 140 -2.62 14.06 5.05
CA GLU A 140 -2.56 14.03 3.59
C GLU A 140 -3.89 13.52 3.01
N THR A 141 -4.67 14.43 2.41
CA THR A 141 -5.90 14.16 1.68
C THR A 141 -5.60 13.70 0.25
N GLY A 142 -5.06 12.48 0.14
CA GLY A 142 -5.02 11.70 -1.10
C GLY A 142 -6.40 11.18 -1.51
N ARG A 143 -6.47 9.98 -2.10
CA ARG A 143 -7.70 9.24 -2.40
C ARG A 143 -8.29 8.39 -1.23
N PRO A 144 -8.04 8.58 0.09
CA PRO A 144 -8.77 7.78 1.06
C PRO A 144 -10.25 8.18 1.09
N ASN A 145 -11.11 7.21 1.40
CA ASN A 145 -12.51 7.50 1.67
C ASN A 145 -12.61 8.43 2.91
N VAL A 146 -13.67 9.24 2.97
CA VAL A 146 -13.86 10.22 4.06
C VAL A 146 -13.87 9.55 5.44
N GLN A 147 -14.35 8.31 5.54
CA GLN A 147 -14.43 7.59 6.82
C GLN A 147 -13.05 7.20 7.34
N SER A 148 -12.15 6.70 6.50
CA SER A 148 -10.77 6.37 6.87
C SER A 148 -10.00 7.61 7.31
N LEU A 149 -10.20 8.73 6.61
CA LEU A 149 -9.57 10.00 6.97
C LEU A 149 -10.08 10.52 8.32
N VAL A 150 -11.39 10.40 8.56
CA VAL A 150 -11.99 10.73 9.87
C VAL A 150 -11.46 9.81 10.97
N HIS A 151 -11.27 8.52 10.70
CA HIS A 151 -10.72 7.58 11.68
C HIS A 151 -9.27 7.91 12.03
N ALA A 152 -8.42 8.19 11.04
CA ALA A 152 -7.04 8.62 11.26
C ALA A 152 -6.96 9.92 12.10
N ILE A 153 -7.85 10.87 11.84
CA ILE A 153 -7.96 12.09 12.65
C ILE A 153 -8.37 11.76 14.10
N LEU A 154 -9.36 10.88 14.30
CA LEU A 154 -9.81 10.49 15.64
C LEU A 154 -8.71 9.78 16.44
N ASP A 155 -7.95 8.90 15.80
CA ASP A 155 -6.83 8.21 16.44
C ASP A 155 -5.73 9.18 16.88
N GLN A 156 -5.39 10.15 16.02
CA GLN A 156 -4.40 11.18 16.37
C GLN A 156 -4.91 12.10 17.49
N LEU A 157 -6.20 12.47 17.49
CA LEU A 157 -6.82 13.23 18.58
C LEU A 157 -6.78 12.45 19.90
N GLN A 158 -7.05 11.14 19.88
CA GLN A 158 -6.98 10.29 21.07
C GLN A 158 -5.54 10.18 21.62
N ARG A 159 -4.54 10.04 20.74
CA ARG A 159 -3.13 10.03 21.13
C ARG A 159 -2.70 11.35 21.75
N ALA A 160 -3.10 12.48 21.16
CA ALA A 160 -2.80 13.81 21.69
C ALA A 160 -3.42 14.05 23.07
N LEU A 161 -4.59 13.46 23.35
CA LEU A 161 -5.27 13.52 24.66
C LEU A 161 -4.68 12.53 25.69
N SER A 162 -3.91 11.53 25.26
CA SER A 162 -3.37 10.45 26.11
C SER A 162 -1.88 10.61 26.44
N ALA A 163 -1.21 11.64 25.92
CA ALA A 163 0.18 11.92 26.24
C ALA A 163 0.30 12.55 27.65
N PRO A 164 1.15 12.02 28.55
CA PRO A 164 1.41 12.67 29.83
C PRO A 164 2.20 13.97 29.62
N PRO A 165 1.95 15.04 30.40
CA PRO A 165 2.79 16.23 30.38
C PRO A 165 4.13 15.95 31.07
N ASP A 166 5.21 16.46 30.46
CA ASP A 166 6.63 16.34 30.83
C ASP A 166 6.95 16.27 32.33
N VAL A 167 7.85 15.35 32.69
CA VAL A 167 8.72 15.51 33.86
C VAL A 167 10.15 15.09 33.51
N ALA A 168 11.03 16.08 33.45
CA ALA A 168 12.49 15.91 33.43
C ALA A 168 13.00 15.49 34.81
N PHE A 169 13.93 14.54 34.91
CA PHE A 169 14.99 14.54 35.93
C PHE A 169 16.18 13.65 35.52
N ALA A 170 17.37 14.13 35.88
CA ALA A 170 18.67 13.56 35.57
C ALA A 170 19.25 12.71 36.73
N ASN A 171 20.05 11.72 36.34
CA ASN A 171 21.29 11.20 36.97
C ASN A 171 21.21 10.11 38.09
N PRO A 172 22.31 9.38 38.40
CA PRO A 172 22.64 8.08 37.80
C PRO A 172 23.01 6.95 38.82
N ALA A 173 23.33 5.76 38.28
CA ALA A 173 24.18 4.68 38.81
C ALA A 173 23.57 3.42 39.48
N SER A 174 23.58 2.32 38.69
CA SER A 174 23.99 0.92 39.00
C SER A 174 23.11 0.01 39.90
N PRO A 175 23.23 -1.35 39.81
CA PRO A 175 23.25 -2.22 38.62
C PRO A 175 22.38 -3.49 38.75
N LEU A 176 22.33 -4.27 37.66
CA LEU A 176 21.88 -5.67 37.50
C LEU A 176 20.35 -5.89 37.41
N GLU A 177 19.84 -5.93 36.17
CA GLU A 177 18.60 -6.63 35.83
C GLU A 177 18.63 -7.20 34.40
N PRO A 178 17.80 -8.21 34.10
CA PRO A 178 18.02 -9.23 33.09
C PRO A 178 17.80 -8.72 31.66
N ILE A 179 18.34 -9.45 30.70
CA ILE A 179 18.31 -9.19 29.25
C ILE A 179 16.90 -8.77 28.82
N MET A 180 16.71 -7.45 28.65
CA MET A 180 15.50 -6.86 28.10
C MET A 180 15.45 -7.17 26.61
N THR A 181 14.42 -7.90 26.18
CA THR A 181 14.01 -7.94 24.77
C THR A 181 13.65 -6.53 24.35
N THR A 182 14.35 -6.01 23.33
CA THR A 182 14.02 -4.75 22.66
C THR A 182 12.53 -4.69 22.29
N PRO A 183 11.83 -3.56 22.53
CA PRO A 183 10.43 -3.43 22.12
C PRO A 183 10.33 -3.54 20.59
N GLN A 184 9.65 -4.58 20.14
CA GLN A 184 9.37 -4.86 18.75
C GLN A 184 8.42 -3.79 18.21
N ALA A 185 8.78 -3.16 17.09
CA ALA A 185 7.92 -2.17 16.45
C ALA A 185 6.57 -2.81 16.10
N ALA A 186 5.47 -2.10 16.38
CA ALA A 186 4.12 -2.58 16.11
C ALA A 186 3.96 -2.95 14.61
N PRO A 187 3.18 -4.00 14.29
CA PRO A 187 2.95 -4.38 12.91
C PRO A 187 2.28 -3.24 12.12
N ILE A 188 2.76 -3.04 10.90
CA ILE A 188 2.17 -2.13 9.92
C ILE A 188 0.92 -2.81 9.36
N ASN A 189 -0.20 -2.09 9.34
CA ASN A 189 -1.45 -2.57 8.77
C ASN A 189 -1.83 -1.71 7.56
N LEU A 190 -1.71 -2.30 6.36
CA LEU A 190 -2.07 -1.68 5.10
C LEU A 190 -3.41 -2.24 4.61
N GLN A 191 -4.39 -1.37 4.34
CA GLN A 191 -5.69 -1.80 3.85
C GLN A 191 -5.75 -1.78 2.32
N VAL A 192 -6.04 -2.93 1.69
CA VAL A 192 -6.38 -3.01 0.26
C VAL A 192 -7.87 -2.74 0.11
N ASP A 193 -8.23 -1.64 -0.57
CA ASP A 193 -9.61 -1.16 -0.71
C ASP A 193 -10.23 -1.64 -2.02
N LEU A 194 -11.11 -2.65 -1.91
CA LEU A 194 -11.85 -3.29 -3.01
C LEU A 194 -13.36 -3.39 -2.70
N GLY A 195 -13.88 -2.43 -1.92
CA GLY A 195 -15.27 -2.45 -1.44
C GLY A 195 -15.49 -3.59 -0.45
N ASP A 196 -16.53 -4.40 -0.66
CA ASP A 196 -16.86 -5.53 0.23
C ASP A 196 -15.79 -6.64 0.28
N ARG A 197 -14.82 -6.60 -0.65
CA ARG A 197 -13.70 -7.56 -0.75
C ARG A 197 -12.39 -7.00 -0.21
N SER A 198 -12.45 -5.89 0.52
CA SER A 198 -11.27 -5.25 1.11
C SER A 198 -10.63 -6.14 2.18
N TYR A 199 -9.30 -6.17 2.23
CA TYR A 199 -8.56 -7.00 3.17
C TYR A 199 -7.29 -6.28 3.67
N PRO A 200 -6.83 -6.59 4.90
CA PRO A 200 -5.58 -6.04 5.43
C PRO A 200 -4.36 -6.84 4.96
N ILE A 201 -3.24 -6.13 4.86
CA ILE A 201 -1.88 -6.66 4.75
C ILE A 201 -1.16 -6.27 6.04
N MET A 202 -0.85 -7.27 6.85
CA MET A 202 -0.10 -7.13 8.09
C MET A 202 1.37 -7.36 7.80
N ILE A 203 2.22 -6.36 8.05
CA ILE A 203 3.67 -6.41 7.78
C ILE A 203 4.41 -6.18 9.08
N GLY A 204 5.32 -7.07 9.43
CA GLY A 204 6.04 -6.96 10.69
C GLY A 204 7.02 -8.09 10.90
N HIS A 205 7.62 -8.13 12.06
CA HIS A 205 8.55 -9.20 12.45
C HIS A 205 7.84 -10.18 13.39
N SER A 206 8.10 -11.48 13.26
CA SER A 206 7.59 -12.56 14.12
C SER A 206 6.06 -12.65 14.22
N LEU A 207 5.34 -12.21 13.20
CA LEU A 207 3.88 -12.28 13.13
C LEU A 207 3.33 -13.71 13.17
N LEU A 208 4.10 -14.72 12.75
CA LEU A 208 3.66 -16.12 12.82
C LEU A 208 3.41 -16.63 14.25
N SER A 209 4.01 -15.97 15.24
CA SER A 209 3.84 -16.28 16.67
C SER A 209 2.74 -15.44 17.35
N ASP A 210 2.16 -14.49 16.63
CA ASP A 210 1.12 -13.61 17.17
C ASP A 210 -0.27 -14.26 17.00
N VAL A 211 -0.83 -14.70 18.12
CA VAL A 211 -2.14 -15.37 18.20
C VAL A 211 -3.26 -14.47 17.72
N ASP A 212 -3.20 -13.17 18.01
CA ASP A 212 -4.23 -12.22 17.62
C ASP A 212 -4.17 -11.95 16.12
N VAL A 213 -2.97 -11.77 15.56
CA VAL A 213 -2.78 -11.55 14.12
C VAL A 213 -3.21 -12.76 13.31
N VAL A 214 -2.72 -13.96 13.64
CA VAL A 214 -3.02 -15.17 12.87
C VAL A 214 -4.46 -15.65 13.12
N GLY A 215 -4.93 -15.60 14.37
CA GLY A 215 -6.24 -16.12 14.76
C GLY A 215 -7.43 -15.30 14.26
N LYS A 216 -7.30 -13.97 14.19
CA LYS A 216 -8.39 -13.03 13.83
C LYS A 216 -8.94 -13.24 12.42
N HIS A 217 -8.11 -13.69 11.49
CA HIS A 217 -8.50 -13.84 10.08
C HIS A 217 -9.01 -15.24 9.73
N VAL A 218 -9.15 -16.11 10.73
CA VAL A 218 -9.74 -17.45 10.59
C VAL A 218 -11.20 -17.42 11.02
N SER A 219 -12.09 -17.54 10.04
CA SER A 219 -13.56 -17.41 10.22
C SER A 219 -14.20 -18.59 10.95
N GLY A 220 -13.57 -19.78 10.89
CA GLY A 220 -14.10 -21.04 11.43
C GLY A 220 -13.25 -21.63 12.56
N GLN A 221 -13.60 -22.86 12.99
CA GLN A 221 -12.76 -23.66 13.89
C GLN A 221 -11.70 -24.48 13.13
N ARG A 222 -11.98 -24.86 11.88
CA ARG A 222 -11.08 -25.68 11.06
C ARG A 222 -10.23 -24.82 10.13
N VAL A 223 -8.95 -25.15 10.05
CA VAL A 223 -7.95 -24.50 9.21
C VAL A 223 -7.16 -25.55 8.47
N ALA A 224 -7.03 -25.39 7.16
CA ALA A 224 -6.12 -26.20 6.37
C ALA A 224 -4.88 -25.37 6.01
N VAL A 225 -3.71 -25.74 6.51
CA VAL A 225 -2.44 -25.05 6.18
C VAL A 225 -1.80 -25.77 5.00
N VAL A 226 -1.80 -25.13 3.85
CA VAL A 226 -1.15 -25.62 2.63
C VAL A 226 0.26 -25.04 2.55
N THR A 227 1.25 -25.89 2.41
CA THR A 227 2.67 -25.52 2.32
C THR A 227 3.43 -26.53 1.45
N ASN A 228 4.76 -26.38 1.32
CA ASN A 228 5.59 -27.33 0.59
C ASN A 228 6.62 -28.04 1.48
N THR A 229 7.31 -29.03 0.92
CA THR A 229 8.36 -29.81 1.60
C THR A 229 9.54 -28.99 2.13
N THR A 230 9.79 -27.80 1.56
CA THR A 230 10.90 -26.92 1.97
C THR A 230 10.52 -25.99 3.11
N VAL A 231 9.30 -25.43 3.06
CA VAL A 231 8.78 -24.44 4.01
C VAL A 231 8.18 -25.10 5.25
N ALA A 232 7.57 -26.29 5.10
CA ALA A 232 6.98 -27.04 6.22
C ALA A 232 7.93 -27.20 7.42
N PRO A 233 9.15 -27.75 7.28
CA PRO A 233 10.05 -27.94 8.42
C PRO A 233 10.52 -26.65 9.08
N LEU A 234 10.35 -25.49 8.42
CA LEU A 234 10.76 -24.19 8.94
C LEU A 234 9.66 -23.51 9.77
N TYR A 235 8.41 -23.53 9.27
CA TYR A 235 7.36 -22.64 9.80
C TYR A 235 6.02 -23.33 10.11
N LEU A 236 5.80 -24.57 9.66
CA LEU A 236 4.50 -25.24 9.87
C LEU A 236 4.22 -25.49 11.35
N ASP A 237 5.20 -25.97 12.09
CA ASP A 237 5.05 -26.22 13.54
C ASP A 237 4.76 -24.93 14.30
N GLN A 238 5.44 -23.83 13.94
CA GLN A 238 5.25 -22.52 14.56
C GLN A 238 3.81 -22.03 14.36
N ILE A 239 3.34 -21.95 13.11
CA ILE A 239 1.99 -21.44 12.83
C ILE A 239 0.91 -22.39 13.37
N THR A 240 1.16 -23.70 13.38
CA THR A 240 0.23 -24.69 13.93
C THR A 240 0.03 -24.45 15.43
N ARG A 241 1.12 -24.24 16.19
CA ARG A 241 1.03 -23.92 17.63
C ARG A 241 0.25 -22.64 17.88
N THR A 242 0.51 -21.58 17.09
CA THR A 242 -0.21 -20.31 17.19
C THR A 242 -1.71 -20.48 16.92
N LEU A 243 -2.07 -21.20 15.86
CA LEU A 243 -3.46 -21.49 15.50
C LEU A 243 -4.17 -22.36 16.56
N THR A 244 -3.48 -23.38 17.10
CA THR A 244 -4.03 -24.20 18.18
C THR A 244 -4.22 -23.39 19.46
N ALA A 245 -3.30 -22.48 19.79
CA ALA A 245 -3.46 -21.53 20.90
C ALA A 245 -4.66 -20.58 20.69
N ALA A 246 -4.96 -20.22 19.43
CA ALA A 246 -6.18 -19.51 19.05
C ALA A 246 -7.45 -20.38 19.04
N GLY A 247 -7.38 -21.63 19.50
CA GLY A 247 -8.49 -22.58 19.57
C GLY A 247 -8.90 -23.19 18.22
N LYS A 248 -8.00 -23.21 17.23
CA LYS A 248 -8.26 -23.76 15.90
C LYS A 248 -7.78 -25.21 15.75
N GLN A 249 -8.51 -25.99 14.96
CA GLN A 249 -8.13 -27.34 14.51
C GLN A 249 -7.38 -27.22 13.18
N VAL A 250 -6.13 -27.67 13.16
CA VAL A 250 -5.22 -27.48 12.03
C VAL A 250 -5.01 -28.79 11.27
N THR A 251 -5.26 -28.76 9.97
CA THR A 251 -4.96 -29.84 9.02
C THR A 251 -3.80 -29.40 8.13
N PRO A 252 -2.61 -30.02 8.23
CA PRO A 252 -1.50 -29.71 7.33
C PRO A 252 -1.67 -30.40 5.96
N ILE A 253 -1.37 -29.69 4.88
CA ILE A 253 -1.30 -30.20 3.51
C ILE A 253 0.07 -29.83 2.95
N ILE A 254 0.94 -30.82 2.78
CA ILE A 254 2.32 -30.62 2.33
C ILE A 254 2.43 -31.08 0.88
N LEU A 255 2.70 -30.15 -0.01
CA LEU A 255 2.95 -30.37 -1.44
C LEU A 255 4.46 -30.49 -1.71
N PRO A 256 4.88 -31.07 -2.84
CA PRO A 256 6.27 -30.96 -3.28
C PRO A 256 6.62 -29.50 -3.61
N ASP A 257 7.90 -29.14 -3.48
CA ASP A 257 8.41 -27.79 -3.80
C ASP A 257 8.84 -27.68 -5.26
N GLY A 258 8.64 -26.49 -5.87
CA GLY A 258 8.98 -26.21 -7.27
C GLY A 258 7.86 -25.54 -8.07
N GLU A 259 8.22 -24.80 -9.13
CA GLU A 259 7.25 -24.19 -10.07
C GLU A 259 6.61 -25.27 -10.98
N GLU A 260 7.36 -26.33 -11.27
CA GLU A 260 6.91 -27.54 -11.98
C GLU A 260 5.80 -28.28 -11.22
N GLU A 261 5.70 -28.07 -9.91
CA GLU A 261 4.69 -28.70 -9.05
C GLU A 261 3.36 -27.93 -9.07
N LYS A 262 3.34 -26.76 -9.70
CA LYS A 262 2.16 -25.89 -9.86
C LYS A 262 1.17 -26.43 -10.89
N THR A 263 0.66 -27.63 -10.65
CA THR A 263 -0.11 -28.42 -11.61
C THR A 263 -1.51 -28.76 -11.12
N TRP A 264 -2.36 -29.23 -12.04
CA TRP A 264 -3.68 -29.75 -11.70
C TRP A 264 -3.61 -30.94 -10.73
N ALA A 265 -2.60 -31.81 -10.87
CA ALA A 265 -2.45 -32.99 -10.03
C ALA A 265 -2.22 -32.61 -8.56
N ASN A 266 -1.33 -31.66 -8.28
CA ASN A 266 -1.10 -31.22 -6.91
C ASN A 266 -2.22 -30.31 -6.38
N LEU A 267 -2.94 -29.58 -7.25
CA LEU A 267 -4.18 -28.91 -6.86
C LEU A 267 -5.23 -29.93 -6.36
N MET A 268 -5.39 -31.07 -7.04
CA MET A 268 -6.30 -32.14 -6.62
C MET A 268 -5.94 -32.71 -5.24
N ARG A 269 -4.64 -32.83 -4.92
CA ARG A 269 -4.21 -33.29 -3.59
C ARG A 269 -4.70 -32.40 -2.45
N ILE A 270 -4.83 -31.08 -2.70
CA ILE A 270 -5.45 -30.16 -1.72
C ILE A 270 -6.91 -30.55 -1.52
N PHE A 271 -7.68 -30.76 -2.59
CA PHE A 271 -9.08 -31.15 -2.49
C PHE A 271 -9.29 -32.52 -1.84
N ASP A 272 -8.42 -33.49 -2.13
CA ASP A 272 -8.50 -34.83 -1.56
C ASP A 272 -8.41 -34.78 -0.04
N VAL A 273 -7.46 -34.02 0.51
CA VAL A 273 -7.32 -33.85 1.97
C VAL A 273 -8.52 -33.09 2.54
N LEU A 274 -8.96 -32.00 1.90
CA LEU A 274 -10.13 -31.23 2.38
C LEU A 274 -11.40 -32.10 2.44
N LEU A 275 -11.63 -32.96 1.44
CA LEU A 275 -12.79 -33.87 1.42
C LEU A 275 -12.64 -35.00 2.43
N ALA A 276 -11.45 -35.60 2.56
CA ALA A 276 -11.18 -36.67 3.52
C ALA A 276 -11.39 -36.20 4.97
N GLU A 277 -10.93 -34.99 5.30
CA GLU A 277 -11.09 -34.35 6.61
C GLU A 277 -12.48 -33.73 6.82
N LYS A 278 -13.37 -33.85 5.82
CA LYS A 278 -14.74 -33.30 5.83
C LYS A 278 -14.76 -31.80 6.11
N CYS A 279 -13.83 -31.05 5.53
CA CYS A 279 -13.82 -29.60 5.58
C CYS A 279 -15.13 -29.03 5.01
N ASP A 280 -15.68 -28.02 5.67
CA ASP A 280 -16.91 -27.35 5.25
C ASP A 280 -16.63 -25.94 4.69
N ARG A 281 -17.69 -25.21 4.31
CA ARG A 281 -17.59 -23.86 3.74
C ARG A 281 -16.99 -22.80 4.67
N LYS A 282 -16.87 -23.08 5.98
CA LYS A 282 -16.27 -22.17 6.97
C LYS A 282 -14.79 -22.48 7.20
N THR A 283 -14.27 -23.57 6.64
CA THR A 283 -12.85 -23.91 6.67
C THR A 283 -12.05 -22.80 6.03
N THR A 284 -11.04 -22.29 6.74
CA THR A 284 -10.11 -21.30 6.17
C THR A 284 -8.88 -22.01 5.65
N LEU A 285 -8.50 -21.76 4.40
CA LEU A 285 -7.22 -22.22 3.85
C LEU A 285 -6.13 -21.18 4.16
N ILE A 286 -4.97 -21.62 4.64
CA ILE A 286 -3.80 -20.77 4.84
C ILE A 286 -2.72 -21.19 3.85
N ALA A 287 -2.29 -20.26 3.01
CA ALA A 287 -1.19 -20.46 2.08
C ALA A 287 0.13 -20.05 2.74
N LEU A 288 0.88 -21.03 3.28
CA LEU A 288 2.18 -20.81 3.93
C LEU A 288 3.31 -21.15 2.95
N GLY A 289 3.86 -20.15 2.29
CA GLY A 289 4.94 -20.37 1.32
C GLY A 289 5.17 -19.19 0.37
N GLY A 290 5.90 -19.44 -0.72
CA GLY A 290 6.07 -18.46 -1.81
C GLY A 290 4.87 -18.38 -2.76
N GLY A 291 5.06 -17.73 -3.90
CA GLY A 291 4.00 -17.48 -4.89
C GLY A 291 3.35 -18.74 -5.46
N VAL A 292 4.08 -19.85 -5.60
CA VAL A 292 3.53 -21.15 -6.05
C VAL A 292 2.43 -21.63 -5.09
N ILE A 293 2.75 -21.72 -3.79
CA ILE A 293 1.79 -22.12 -2.76
C ILE A 293 0.65 -21.11 -2.66
N GLY A 294 0.94 -19.81 -2.74
CA GLY A 294 -0.07 -18.75 -2.77
C GLY A 294 -1.11 -18.95 -3.87
N ASP A 295 -0.66 -19.14 -5.11
CA ASP A 295 -1.53 -19.29 -6.27
C ASP A 295 -2.34 -20.59 -6.24
N MET A 296 -1.71 -21.71 -5.91
CA MET A 296 -2.39 -23.01 -5.83
C MET A 296 -3.45 -23.03 -4.72
N THR A 297 -3.10 -22.52 -3.53
CA THR A 297 -4.00 -22.49 -2.38
C THR A 297 -5.14 -21.52 -2.61
N GLY A 298 -4.86 -20.35 -3.20
CA GLY A 298 -5.88 -19.38 -3.57
C GLY A 298 -6.85 -19.94 -4.61
N PHE A 299 -6.37 -20.68 -5.60
CA PHE A 299 -7.22 -21.29 -6.61
C PHE A 299 -8.02 -22.47 -6.05
N ALA A 300 -7.43 -23.26 -5.15
CA ALA A 300 -8.14 -24.28 -4.39
C ALA A 300 -9.26 -23.64 -3.54
N ALA A 301 -8.99 -22.55 -2.84
CA ALA A 301 -9.98 -21.84 -2.04
C ALA A 301 -11.12 -21.27 -2.89
N ALA A 302 -10.82 -20.75 -4.09
CA ALA A 302 -11.81 -20.20 -5.01
C ALA A 302 -12.80 -21.26 -5.52
N THR A 303 -12.34 -22.51 -5.68
CA THR A 303 -13.09 -23.57 -6.37
C THR A 303 -13.68 -24.60 -5.41
N TYR A 304 -13.04 -24.86 -4.27
CA TYR A 304 -13.54 -25.78 -3.24
C TYR A 304 -14.87 -25.27 -2.69
N MET A 305 -15.92 -26.09 -2.77
CA MET A 305 -17.30 -25.73 -2.43
C MET A 305 -17.80 -24.42 -3.09
N ARG A 306 -17.21 -24.03 -4.23
CA ARG A 306 -17.45 -22.76 -4.95
C ARG A 306 -17.02 -21.49 -4.18
N GLY A 307 -16.04 -21.64 -3.29
CA GLY A 307 -15.47 -20.53 -2.54
C GLY A 307 -15.45 -20.81 -1.03
N VAL A 308 -14.27 -20.77 -0.44
CA VAL A 308 -14.04 -20.79 1.01
C VAL A 308 -13.02 -19.71 1.40
N PRO A 309 -13.05 -19.19 2.64
CA PRO A 309 -12.10 -18.19 3.10
C PRO A 309 -10.65 -18.66 2.93
N PHE A 310 -9.74 -17.75 2.56
CA PHE A 310 -8.30 -18.04 2.59
C PHE A 310 -7.48 -16.86 3.07
N VAL A 311 -6.31 -17.15 3.64
CA VAL A 311 -5.32 -16.18 4.13
C VAL A 311 -3.99 -16.49 3.46
N GLN A 312 -3.28 -15.44 3.02
CA GLN A 312 -1.91 -15.59 2.52
C GLN A 312 -0.90 -15.34 3.63
N VAL A 313 0.09 -16.23 3.73
CA VAL A 313 1.25 -16.09 4.62
C VAL A 313 2.51 -16.22 3.76
N PRO A 314 2.82 -15.18 2.97
CA PRO A 314 3.92 -15.22 2.01
C PRO A 314 5.29 -15.27 2.70
N THR A 315 6.13 -16.24 2.34
CA THR A 315 7.45 -16.48 2.97
C THR A 315 8.63 -16.11 2.08
N THR A 316 8.39 -15.65 0.85
CA THR A 316 9.43 -15.11 -0.06
C THR A 316 9.22 -13.61 -0.25
N LEU A 317 10.30 -12.86 -0.50
CA LEU A 317 10.17 -11.41 -0.73
C LEU A 317 9.28 -11.12 -1.94
N LEU A 318 9.45 -11.87 -3.04
CA LEU A 318 8.61 -11.77 -4.23
C LEU A 318 7.12 -11.92 -3.90
N ALA A 319 6.76 -12.91 -3.08
CA ALA A 319 5.37 -13.12 -2.69
C ALA A 319 4.87 -12.00 -1.77
N GLN A 320 5.71 -11.49 -0.86
CA GLN A 320 5.38 -10.41 0.06
C GLN A 320 5.14 -9.08 -0.65
N VAL A 321 5.84 -8.79 -1.75
CA VAL A 321 5.74 -7.50 -2.44
C VAL A 321 4.85 -7.51 -3.68
N ASP A 322 4.62 -8.70 -4.26
CA ASP A 322 3.90 -8.84 -5.53
C ASP A 322 2.78 -9.88 -5.42
N SER A 323 3.07 -11.18 -5.48
CA SER A 323 2.02 -12.19 -5.77
C SER A 323 0.91 -12.32 -4.71
N SER A 324 1.14 -11.87 -3.47
CA SER A 324 0.10 -11.87 -2.42
C SER A 324 -0.94 -10.76 -2.56
N VAL A 325 -0.71 -9.79 -3.45
CA VAL A 325 -1.61 -8.65 -3.68
C VAL A 325 -2.20 -8.71 -5.09
N GLY A 326 -3.53 -8.55 -5.20
CA GLY A 326 -4.23 -8.43 -6.48
C GLY A 326 -5.04 -9.66 -6.91
N GLY A 327 -5.18 -10.67 -6.04
CA GLY A 327 -6.17 -11.74 -6.14
C GLY A 327 -6.01 -12.71 -7.31
N LYS A 328 -4.92 -12.66 -8.06
CA LYS A 328 -4.66 -13.65 -9.10
C LYS A 328 -4.23 -14.96 -8.45
N THR A 329 -4.88 -16.04 -8.83
CA THR A 329 -4.60 -17.38 -8.34
C THR A 329 -4.66 -18.35 -9.51
N GLY A 330 -3.91 -19.45 -9.47
CA GLY A 330 -3.97 -20.41 -10.56
C GLY A 330 -2.87 -21.46 -10.57
N ILE A 331 -2.84 -22.19 -11.67
CA ILE A 331 -1.90 -23.27 -11.96
C ILE A 331 -1.40 -23.18 -13.40
N ASN A 332 -0.32 -23.91 -13.65
CA ASN A 332 0.28 -24.03 -14.96
C ASN A 332 -0.38 -25.16 -15.76
N HIS A 333 -0.42 -24.98 -17.07
CA HIS A 333 -0.66 -26.03 -18.05
C HIS A 333 0.67 -26.32 -18.77
N PRO A 334 0.94 -27.54 -19.28
CA PRO A 334 2.16 -27.83 -20.03
C PRO A 334 2.42 -26.89 -21.23
N LEU A 335 1.35 -26.29 -21.77
CA LEU A 335 1.42 -25.33 -22.89
C LEU A 335 1.43 -23.86 -22.45
N GLY A 336 1.36 -23.55 -21.15
CA GLY A 336 1.34 -22.15 -20.71
C GLY A 336 1.27 -21.95 -19.19
N LYS A 337 2.06 -20.98 -18.71
CA LYS A 337 2.12 -20.56 -17.31
C LYS A 337 0.89 -19.73 -16.93
N ASN A 338 0.30 -19.99 -15.76
CA ASN A 338 -0.84 -19.23 -15.21
C ASN A 338 -2.02 -19.07 -16.20
N MET A 339 -2.33 -20.12 -16.96
CA MET A 339 -3.43 -20.09 -17.94
C MET A 339 -4.77 -20.54 -17.36
N ILE A 340 -4.75 -21.21 -16.20
CA ILE A 340 -5.93 -21.76 -15.54
C ILE A 340 -5.94 -21.22 -14.11
N GLY A 341 -7.00 -20.50 -13.74
CA GLY A 341 -7.03 -19.83 -12.44
C GLY A 341 -8.32 -19.06 -12.17
N ALA A 342 -8.31 -18.27 -11.10
CA ALA A 342 -9.41 -17.42 -10.68
C ALA A 342 -8.92 -16.11 -10.07
N PHE A 343 -9.72 -15.04 -10.21
CA PHE A 343 -9.56 -13.83 -9.40
C PHE A 343 -10.27 -14.04 -8.05
N TYR A 344 -9.51 -14.26 -6.98
CA TYR A 344 -10.01 -14.57 -5.65
C TYR A 344 -9.17 -13.86 -4.58
N GLN A 345 -9.82 -12.98 -3.79
CA GLN A 345 -9.15 -12.12 -2.81
C GLN A 345 -9.02 -12.82 -1.45
N PRO A 346 -7.87 -12.71 -0.76
CA PRO A 346 -7.70 -13.25 0.58
C PRO A 346 -8.51 -12.46 1.62
N GLN A 347 -8.70 -13.07 2.79
CA GLN A 347 -9.23 -12.39 3.99
C GLN A 347 -8.17 -11.53 4.67
N ALA A 348 -6.89 -11.89 4.50
CA ALA A 348 -5.73 -11.13 4.95
C ALA A 348 -4.45 -11.64 4.28
N VAL A 349 -3.43 -10.80 4.27
CA VAL A 349 -2.03 -11.17 3.98
C VAL A 349 -1.21 -10.93 5.24
N ILE A 350 -0.42 -11.91 5.68
CA ILE A 350 0.46 -11.83 6.85
C ILE A 350 1.90 -11.94 6.37
N ALA A 351 2.54 -10.80 6.11
CA ALA A 351 3.91 -10.67 5.66
C ALA A 351 4.86 -10.57 6.86
N ASP A 352 5.26 -11.73 7.39
CA ASP A 352 6.27 -11.82 8.45
C ASP A 352 7.68 -11.71 7.85
N THR A 353 8.35 -10.60 8.12
CA THR A 353 9.74 -10.33 7.70
C THR A 353 10.74 -11.33 8.28
N ALA A 354 10.44 -12.00 9.40
CA ALA A 354 11.32 -13.00 9.98
C ALA A 354 11.52 -14.21 9.06
N THR A 355 10.54 -14.52 8.20
CA THR A 355 10.65 -15.65 7.26
C THR A 355 11.70 -15.42 6.18
N LEU A 356 12.06 -14.16 5.91
CA LEU A 356 13.12 -13.82 4.97
C LEU A 356 14.51 -14.18 5.54
N GLY A 357 14.61 -14.47 6.85
CA GLY A 357 15.83 -14.90 7.51
C GLY A 357 16.40 -16.22 6.97
N THR A 358 15.56 -17.15 6.53
CA THR A 358 16.01 -18.45 5.97
C THR A 358 15.94 -18.51 4.45
N LEU A 359 15.43 -17.47 3.79
CA LEU A 359 15.27 -17.43 2.33
C LEU A 359 16.66 -17.48 1.65
N PRO A 360 16.89 -18.26 0.58
CA PRO A 360 18.14 -18.21 -0.16
C PRO A 360 18.43 -16.81 -0.70
N ALA A 361 19.70 -16.40 -0.75
CA ALA A 361 20.08 -15.06 -1.23
C ALA A 361 19.61 -14.79 -2.66
N ARG A 362 19.67 -15.81 -3.53
CA ARG A 362 19.18 -15.74 -4.92
C ARG A 362 17.67 -15.44 -5.01
N GLU A 363 16.87 -16.02 -4.11
CA GLU A 363 15.42 -15.78 -4.01
C GLU A 363 15.11 -14.39 -3.44
N LEU A 364 15.94 -13.89 -2.51
CA LEU A 364 15.84 -12.51 -2.03
C LEU A 364 16.10 -11.52 -3.18
N SER A 365 17.17 -11.71 -3.93
CA SER A 365 17.48 -10.92 -5.13
C SER A 365 16.34 -10.96 -6.14
N ALA A 366 15.78 -12.14 -6.41
CA ALA A 366 14.62 -12.27 -7.29
C ALA A 366 13.41 -11.45 -6.80
N GLY A 367 13.15 -11.40 -5.49
CA GLY A 367 12.11 -10.51 -4.94
C GLY A 367 12.43 -9.03 -5.08
N LEU A 368 13.71 -8.63 -4.99
CA LEU A 368 14.12 -7.24 -5.16
C LEU A 368 13.90 -6.72 -6.58
N ALA A 369 13.87 -7.60 -7.58
CA ALA A 369 13.50 -7.20 -8.95
C ALA A 369 12.12 -6.52 -8.97
N GLU A 370 11.15 -7.06 -8.24
CA GLU A 370 9.79 -6.51 -8.16
C GLU A 370 9.73 -5.21 -7.32
N VAL A 371 10.56 -5.12 -6.28
CA VAL A 371 10.71 -3.88 -5.50
C VAL A 371 11.24 -2.75 -6.38
N ILE A 372 12.30 -3.01 -7.15
CA ILE A 372 12.88 -2.07 -8.12
C ILE A 372 11.85 -1.69 -9.18
N LYS A 373 11.11 -2.67 -9.70
CA LYS A 373 10.04 -2.46 -10.68
C LYS A 373 9.06 -1.41 -10.18
N HIS A 374 8.49 -1.57 -8.98
CA HIS A 374 7.52 -0.64 -8.40
C HIS A 374 8.01 0.81 -8.35
N GLY A 375 9.25 1.03 -7.90
CA GLY A 375 9.87 2.35 -7.93
C GLY A 375 10.01 2.90 -9.36
N ALA A 376 10.53 2.08 -10.28
CA ALA A 376 10.81 2.50 -11.66
C ALA A 376 9.55 2.89 -12.45
N ILE A 377 8.39 2.29 -12.16
CA ILE A 377 7.15 2.52 -12.94
C ILE A 377 6.31 3.70 -12.42
N THR A 378 6.34 4.00 -11.12
CA THR A 378 5.35 4.90 -10.51
C THR A 378 5.87 5.81 -9.41
N ASP A 379 7.05 5.54 -8.84
CA ASP A 379 7.51 6.22 -7.64
C ASP A 379 9.03 6.46 -7.65
N ALA A 380 9.42 7.62 -8.20
CA ALA A 380 10.80 8.05 -8.25
C ALA A 380 11.44 8.20 -6.85
N ALA A 381 10.68 8.66 -5.86
CA ALA A 381 11.20 8.83 -4.50
C ALA A 381 11.48 7.47 -3.84
N PHE A 382 10.62 6.48 -4.09
CA PHE A 382 10.90 5.11 -3.67
C PHE A 382 12.07 4.50 -4.44
N PHE A 383 12.21 4.76 -5.74
CA PHE A 383 13.38 4.34 -6.50
C PHE A 383 14.69 4.91 -5.93
N ASP A 384 14.73 6.22 -5.65
CA ASP A 384 15.86 6.89 -4.98
C ASP A 384 16.15 6.26 -3.60
N TRP A 385 15.10 5.92 -2.85
CA TRP A 385 15.24 5.24 -1.57
C TRP A 385 15.84 3.84 -1.70
N ILE A 386 15.44 3.07 -2.72
CA ILE A 386 15.99 1.73 -2.98
C ILE A 386 17.48 1.86 -3.32
N GLU A 387 17.89 2.81 -4.17
CA GLU A 387 19.31 3.07 -4.46
C GLU A 387 20.11 3.33 -3.18
N ALA A 388 19.58 4.18 -2.29
CA ALA A 388 20.24 4.51 -1.04
C ALA A 388 20.28 3.35 -0.02
N ASN A 389 19.39 2.35 -0.14
CA ASN A 389 19.21 1.29 0.86
C ASN A 389 19.46 -0.13 0.30
N ILE A 390 19.91 -0.28 -0.95
CA ILE A 390 20.07 -1.60 -1.57
C ILE A 390 21.00 -2.52 -0.77
N GLY A 391 22.09 -1.97 -0.21
CA GLY A 391 22.99 -2.73 0.67
C GLY A 391 22.30 -3.24 1.94
N ARG A 392 21.40 -2.45 2.54
CA ARG A 392 20.61 -2.86 3.71
C ARG A 392 19.58 -3.93 3.37
N LEU A 393 18.93 -3.80 2.21
CA LEU A 393 17.98 -4.80 1.70
C LEU A 393 18.68 -6.15 1.45
N MET A 394 19.83 -6.13 0.78
CA MET A 394 20.66 -7.31 0.53
C MET A 394 21.19 -7.93 1.84
N ALA A 395 21.45 -7.10 2.86
CA ALA A 395 21.83 -7.53 4.20
C ALA A 395 20.64 -7.97 5.09
N ARG A 396 19.41 -8.00 4.56
CA ARG A 396 18.18 -8.38 5.27
C ARG A 396 17.88 -7.53 6.50
N ASP A 397 18.22 -6.25 6.45
CA ASP A 397 17.82 -5.29 7.48
C ASP A 397 16.29 -5.29 7.62
N ALA A 398 15.80 -5.63 8.81
CA ALA A 398 14.37 -5.84 9.04
C ALA A 398 13.53 -4.57 8.77
N ALA A 399 14.05 -3.39 9.11
CA ALA A 399 13.36 -2.12 8.89
C ALA A 399 13.33 -1.75 7.41
N ALA A 400 14.44 -1.95 6.69
CA ALA A 400 14.50 -1.73 5.25
C ALA A 400 13.57 -2.68 4.50
N LEU A 401 13.56 -3.97 4.86
CA LEU A 401 12.66 -4.96 4.26
C LEU A 401 11.19 -4.61 4.54
N ALA A 402 10.84 -4.27 5.78
CA ALA A 402 9.48 -3.87 6.13
C ALA A 402 9.02 -2.64 5.32
N HIS A 403 9.88 -1.62 5.16
CA HIS A 403 9.58 -0.45 4.35
C HIS A 403 9.40 -0.81 2.86
N ALA A 404 10.31 -1.63 2.30
CA ALA A 404 10.23 -2.05 0.91
C ALA A 404 8.95 -2.85 0.62
N ILE A 405 8.56 -3.75 1.54
CA ILE A 405 7.33 -4.53 1.44
C ILE A 405 6.11 -3.61 1.52
N GLN A 406 6.07 -2.72 2.53
CA GLN A 406 4.98 -1.77 2.70
C GLN A 406 4.78 -0.94 1.43
N ARG A 407 5.84 -0.29 0.95
CA ARG A 407 5.72 0.63 -0.18
C ARG A 407 5.38 -0.09 -1.49
N SER A 408 5.93 -1.28 -1.70
CA SER A 408 5.55 -2.12 -2.85
C SER A 408 4.07 -2.51 -2.80
N CYS A 409 3.57 -2.93 -1.64
CA CYS A 409 2.16 -3.27 -1.47
C CYS A 409 1.24 -2.06 -1.64
N GLU A 410 1.63 -0.86 -1.17
CA GLU A 410 0.89 0.39 -1.40
C GLU A 410 0.76 0.69 -2.90
N ILE A 411 1.89 0.68 -3.61
CA ILE A 411 1.94 0.92 -5.06
C ILE A 411 1.05 -0.10 -5.79
N LYS A 412 1.21 -1.39 -5.49
CA LYS A 412 0.45 -2.44 -6.16
C LYS A 412 -1.04 -2.37 -5.82
N ALA A 413 -1.40 -2.12 -4.57
CA ALA A 413 -2.79 -1.94 -4.16
C ALA A 413 -3.43 -0.74 -4.87
N ASP A 414 -2.73 0.37 -5.03
CA ASP A 414 -3.21 1.54 -5.76
C ASP A 414 -3.43 1.25 -7.25
N VAL A 415 -2.55 0.47 -7.88
CA VAL A 415 -2.71 0.04 -9.27
C VAL A 415 -3.89 -0.93 -9.41
N VAL A 416 -3.98 -1.94 -8.55
CA VAL A 416 -5.10 -2.92 -8.54
C VAL A 416 -6.44 -2.23 -8.28
N ARG A 417 -6.49 -1.25 -7.38
CA ARG A 417 -7.71 -0.46 -7.11
C ARG A 417 -8.20 0.28 -8.36
N GLN A 418 -7.27 0.79 -9.16
CA GLN A 418 -7.59 1.52 -10.38
C GLN A 418 -7.97 0.59 -11.53
N ASP A 419 -7.44 -0.63 -11.54
CA ASP A 419 -7.65 -1.62 -12.60
C ASP A 419 -7.51 -3.06 -12.05
N GLU A 420 -8.59 -3.59 -11.47
CA GLU A 420 -8.57 -4.92 -10.82
C GLU A 420 -8.47 -6.07 -11.84
N ARG A 421 -8.93 -5.87 -13.08
CA ARG A 421 -9.07 -6.95 -14.08
C ARG A 421 -8.14 -6.81 -15.30
N GLU A 422 -7.16 -5.92 -15.23
CA GLU A 422 -6.10 -5.75 -16.24
C GLU A 422 -6.57 -5.25 -17.61
N GLY A 423 -7.46 -4.25 -17.62
CA GLY A 423 -7.95 -3.62 -18.85
C GLY A 423 -7.21 -2.34 -19.27
N GLY A 424 -6.25 -1.86 -18.48
CA GLY A 424 -5.57 -0.59 -18.75
C GLY A 424 -4.31 -0.38 -17.88
N LEU A 425 -4.42 0.46 -16.84
CA LEU A 425 -3.28 0.90 -16.04
C LEU A 425 -2.46 -0.26 -15.47
N ARG A 426 -3.08 -1.39 -15.12
CA ARG A 426 -2.37 -2.51 -14.47
C ARG A 426 -1.29 -3.13 -15.37
N ALA A 427 -1.33 -2.89 -16.68
CA ALA A 427 -0.29 -3.31 -17.61
C ALA A 427 1.10 -2.74 -17.28
N ILE A 428 1.20 -1.61 -16.56
CA ILE A 428 2.51 -1.06 -16.13
C ILE A 428 3.27 -2.02 -15.19
N LEU A 429 2.57 -2.88 -14.46
CA LEU A 429 3.19 -3.90 -13.61
C LEU A 429 3.94 -4.96 -14.44
N ASN A 430 3.76 -4.99 -15.76
CA ASN A 430 4.47 -5.86 -16.66
C ASN A 430 5.76 -5.22 -17.22
N PHE A 431 6.27 -4.14 -16.60
CA PHE A 431 7.60 -3.60 -16.93
C PHE A 431 8.66 -4.71 -16.75
N GLY A 432 9.48 -4.90 -17.78
CA GLY A 432 10.46 -6.00 -17.89
C GLY A 432 9.89 -7.38 -18.22
N HIS A 433 8.59 -7.64 -18.04
CA HIS A 433 8.03 -8.99 -18.12
C HIS A 433 8.00 -9.59 -19.52
N THR A 434 7.80 -8.81 -20.58
CA THR A 434 7.79 -9.37 -21.96
C THR A 434 9.15 -9.96 -22.32
N PHE A 435 10.24 -9.25 -21.97
CA PHE A 435 11.59 -9.78 -22.12
C PHE A 435 11.86 -10.90 -21.11
N GLY A 436 11.44 -10.74 -19.86
CA GLY A 436 11.61 -11.76 -18.80
C GLY A 436 10.97 -13.10 -19.15
N HIS A 437 9.72 -13.11 -19.63
CA HIS A 437 9.04 -14.32 -20.07
C HIS A 437 9.77 -15.00 -21.24
N ALA A 438 10.31 -14.21 -22.19
CA ALA A 438 11.12 -14.75 -23.27
C ALA A 438 12.46 -15.34 -22.75
N ILE A 439 13.08 -14.78 -21.72
CA ILE A 439 14.26 -15.37 -21.05
C ILE A 439 13.88 -16.70 -20.39
N GLU A 440 12.81 -16.73 -19.59
CA GLU A 440 12.34 -17.95 -18.90
C GLU A 440 12.05 -19.07 -19.90
N ALA A 441 11.27 -18.77 -20.96
CA ALA A 441 10.91 -19.73 -21.98
C ALA A 441 12.10 -20.16 -22.87
N GLY A 442 12.99 -19.23 -23.19
CA GLY A 442 14.16 -19.48 -24.05
C GLY A 442 15.25 -20.29 -23.36
N MET A 443 15.47 -20.08 -22.07
CA MET A 443 16.44 -20.83 -21.27
C MET A 443 15.89 -22.19 -20.81
N GLY A 444 14.57 -22.32 -20.73
CA GLY A 444 13.85 -23.41 -20.08
C GLY A 444 13.48 -23.02 -18.64
N TYR A 445 12.22 -23.26 -18.29
CA TYR A 445 11.67 -22.93 -16.97
C TYR A 445 12.52 -23.54 -15.85
N GLY A 446 12.77 -22.75 -14.80
CA GLY A 446 13.54 -23.15 -13.61
C GLY A 446 15.05 -22.88 -13.69
N LYS A 447 15.63 -22.55 -14.86
CA LYS A 447 17.05 -22.16 -14.94
C LYS A 447 17.30 -20.79 -14.35
N TRP A 448 16.50 -19.81 -14.75
CA TRP A 448 16.45 -18.49 -14.16
C TRP A 448 15.20 -18.40 -13.29
N LEU A 449 15.35 -17.78 -12.13
CA LEU A 449 14.20 -17.38 -11.32
C LEU A 449 13.45 -16.27 -12.05
N HIS A 450 12.15 -16.16 -11.80
CA HIS A 450 11.31 -15.14 -12.42
C HIS A 450 11.88 -13.72 -12.22
N GLY A 451 12.30 -13.39 -10.99
CA GLY A 451 12.89 -12.09 -10.69
C GLY A 451 14.22 -11.81 -11.40
N GLU A 452 15.04 -12.83 -11.67
CA GLU A 452 16.27 -12.67 -12.48
C GLU A 452 15.91 -12.28 -13.91
N ALA A 453 14.92 -12.96 -14.49
CA ALA A 453 14.45 -12.69 -15.83
C ALA A 453 13.77 -11.31 -15.92
N VAL A 454 12.94 -10.94 -14.94
CA VAL A 454 12.30 -9.62 -14.86
C VAL A 454 13.34 -8.51 -14.67
N GLY A 455 14.32 -8.69 -13.78
CA GLY A 455 15.42 -7.74 -13.57
C GLY A 455 16.20 -7.45 -14.86
N CYS A 456 16.64 -8.51 -15.55
CA CYS A 456 17.29 -8.37 -16.84
C CYS A 456 16.35 -7.79 -17.91
N GLY A 457 15.07 -8.16 -17.88
CA GLY A 457 14.06 -7.63 -18.76
C GLY A 457 13.81 -6.13 -18.59
N MET A 458 13.90 -5.60 -17.36
CA MET A 458 13.85 -4.16 -17.10
C MET A 458 15.04 -3.44 -17.73
N VAL A 459 16.23 -4.02 -17.69
CA VAL A 459 17.42 -3.48 -18.37
C VAL A 459 17.21 -3.42 -19.88
N MET A 460 16.66 -4.47 -20.49
CA MET A 460 16.34 -4.49 -21.92
C MET A 460 15.26 -3.45 -22.27
N ALA A 461 14.22 -3.32 -21.46
CA ALA A 461 13.17 -2.34 -21.65
C ALA A 461 13.68 -0.90 -21.51
N ALA A 462 14.61 -0.64 -20.58
CA ALA A 462 15.27 0.65 -20.42
C ALA A 462 16.19 0.96 -21.62
N ASP A 463 16.94 -0.02 -22.14
CA ASP A 463 17.75 0.14 -23.35
C ASP A 463 16.89 0.52 -24.56
N LEU A 464 15.77 -0.19 -24.77
CA LEU A 464 14.82 0.14 -25.83
C LEU A 464 14.23 1.54 -25.65
N SER A 465 13.83 1.89 -24.43
CA SER A 465 13.27 3.21 -24.11
C SER A 465 14.27 4.35 -24.38
N GLN A 466 15.57 4.13 -24.10
CA GLN A 466 16.62 5.09 -24.41
C GLN A 466 16.79 5.27 -25.92
N ARG A 467 16.81 4.16 -26.69
CA ARG A 467 16.94 4.20 -28.16
C ARG A 467 15.78 4.94 -28.83
N LEU A 468 14.59 4.83 -28.25
CA LEU A 468 13.39 5.53 -28.70
C LEU A 468 13.31 6.99 -28.21
N GLY A 469 14.24 7.45 -27.36
CA GLY A 469 14.27 8.81 -26.84
C GLY A 469 13.26 9.09 -25.72
N TYR A 470 12.70 8.06 -25.09
CA TYR A 470 11.75 8.22 -23.97
C TYR A 470 12.44 8.45 -22.63
N ILE A 471 13.67 7.95 -22.47
CA ILE A 471 14.52 8.19 -21.30
C ILE A 471 15.92 8.57 -21.75
N ASP A 472 16.66 9.27 -20.89
CA ASP A 472 18.05 9.62 -21.14
C ASP A 472 19.02 8.48 -20.72
N ALA A 473 20.31 8.68 -21.01
CA ALA A 473 21.35 7.73 -20.66
C ALA A 473 21.54 7.57 -19.14
N VAL A 474 21.22 8.61 -18.35
CA VAL A 474 21.35 8.61 -16.89
C VAL A 474 20.28 7.72 -16.27
N ALA A 475 19.03 7.86 -16.68
CA ALA A 475 17.92 7.04 -16.22
C ALA A 475 18.15 5.54 -16.51
N LYS A 476 18.63 5.20 -17.72
CA LYS A 476 19.03 3.82 -18.03
C LYS A 476 20.14 3.34 -17.11
N ALA A 477 21.21 4.13 -16.95
CA ALA A 477 22.36 3.74 -16.12
C ALA A 477 21.97 3.47 -14.67
N ARG A 478 21.04 4.25 -14.11
CA ARG A 478 20.48 4.04 -12.77
C ARG A 478 19.75 2.69 -12.65
N ILE A 479 18.90 2.35 -13.60
CA ILE A 479 18.20 1.05 -13.63
C ILE A 479 19.21 -0.10 -13.69
N VAL A 480 20.20 -0.02 -14.59
CA VAL A 480 21.24 -1.07 -14.72
C VAL A 480 22.02 -1.24 -13.41
N ALA A 481 22.50 -0.13 -12.83
CA ALA A 481 23.29 -0.15 -11.60
C ALA A 481 22.49 -0.74 -10.43
N LEU A 482 21.20 -0.41 -10.33
CA LEU A 482 20.36 -0.90 -9.24
C LEU A 482 20.02 -2.39 -9.38
N VAL A 483 19.74 -2.87 -10.60
CA VAL A 483 19.53 -4.30 -10.88
C VAL A 483 20.81 -5.08 -10.56
N GLU A 484 21.98 -4.58 -10.98
CA GLU A 484 23.27 -5.21 -10.66
C GLU A 484 23.54 -5.22 -9.15
N ALA A 485 23.30 -4.11 -8.44
CA ALA A 485 23.48 -4.00 -6.99
C ALA A 485 22.56 -4.93 -6.19
N ALA A 486 21.39 -5.29 -6.74
CA ALA A 486 20.50 -6.30 -6.18
C ALA A 486 20.98 -7.75 -6.42
N GLY A 487 22.11 -7.94 -7.09
CA GLY A 487 22.64 -9.26 -7.45
C GLY A 487 21.90 -9.93 -8.60
N LEU A 488 21.22 -9.16 -9.44
CA LEU A 488 20.45 -9.68 -10.58
C LEU A 488 21.24 -9.58 -11.89
N PRO A 489 20.97 -10.47 -12.87
CA PRO A 489 21.60 -10.39 -14.18
C PRO A 489 21.19 -9.12 -14.94
N VAL A 490 22.18 -8.47 -15.57
CA VAL A 490 21.96 -7.29 -16.43
C VAL A 490 22.23 -7.57 -17.92
N VAL A 491 22.65 -8.80 -18.25
CA VAL A 491 22.91 -9.25 -19.62
C VAL A 491 22.01 -10.43 -19.94
N ALA A 492 21.23 -10.29 -20.99
CA ALA A 492 20.31 -11.31 -21.43
C ALA A 492 21.05 -12.47 -22.12
N PRO A 493 20.53 -13.71 -22.06
CA PRO A 493 21.10 -14.83 -22.79
C PRO A 493 21.02 -14.60 -24.32
N ASN A 494 22.01 -15.13 -25.04
CA ASN A 494 22.00 -15.10 -26.49
C ASN A 494 21.09 -16.22 -27.04
N LEU A 495 19.82 -15.90 -27.28
CA LEU A 495 18.83 -16.80 -27.88
C LEU A 495 18.79 -16.71 -29.42
N GLY A 496 19.43 -15.70 -30.02
CA GLY A 496 19.23 -15.32 -31.42
C GLY A 496 17.96 -14.48 -31.65
N VAL A 497 18.00 -13.57 -32.63
CA VAL A 497 16.94 -12.56 -32.86
C VAL A 497 15.59 -13.20 -33.17
N GLU A 498 15.56 -14.21 -34.04
CA GLU A 498 14.32 -14.89 -34.44
C GLU A 498 13.63 -15.54 -33.24
N ARG A 499 14.39 -16.22 -32.38
CA ARG A 499 13.86 -16.88 -31.19
C ARG A 499 13.32 -15.87 -30.16
N TRP A 500 13.99 -14.73 -30.00
CA TRP A 500 13.48 -13.65 -29.15
C TRP A 500 12.13 -13.14 -29.63
N LEU A 501 12.00 -12.86 -30.92
CA LEU A 501 10.75 -12.37 -31.51
C LEU A 501 9.62 -13.39 -31.40
N GLU A 502 9.91 -14.67 -31.68
CA GLU A 502 8.95 -15.77 -31.53
C GLU A 502 8.40 -15.84 -30.09
N LEU A 503 9.29 -15.82 -29.09
CA LEU A 503 8.90 -15.94 -27.68
C LEU A 503 8.14 -14.72 -27.16
N MET A 504 8.47 -13.52 -27.64
CA MET A 504 7.77 -12.29 -27.26
C MET A 504 6.37 -12.19 -27.89
N GLN A 505 6.12 -12.84 -29.03
CA GLN A 505 4.79 -12.85 -29.70
C GLN A 505 3.73 -13.68 -28.96
N VAL A 506 4.14 -14.56 -28.04
CA VAL A 506 3.21 -15.39 -27.26
C VAL A 506 2.78 -14.68 -25.96
N ASP A 507 3.39 -13.53 -25.63
CA ASP A 507 3.04 -12.77 -24.44
C ASP A 507 1.61 -12.22 -24.54
N LYS A 508 0.90 -12.17 -23.41
CA LYS A 508 -0.55 -11.88 -23.27
C LYS A 508 -0.95 -10.44 -23.65
N LYS A 509 -0.10 -9.72 -24.39
CA LYS A 509 -0.22 -8.30 -24.74
C LYS A 509 -0.55 -8.06 -26.22
N ASN A 510 -0.70 -9.12 -27.01
CA ASN A 510 -1.08 -9.04 -28.42
C ASN A 510 -2.60 -8.94 -28.59
N GLU A 511 -3.21 -7.92 -27.98
CA GLU A 511 -4.59 -7.48 -28.29
C GLU A 511 -4.57 -6.16 -29.07
#